data_AF-F6PHN6-F1
#
_entry.id   AF-F6PHN6-F1
#
_cell.length_a   1.000
_cell.length_b   1.000
_cell.length_c   1.000
_cell.angle_alpha   90.00
_cell.angle_beta   90.00
_cell.angle_gamma   90.00
#
_symmetry.space_group_name_H-M   'P 1'
#
loop_
_entity.id
_entity.type
_entity.pdbx_description
1 polymer ?
#
loop_
_entity_poly.entity_id
_entity_poly.type
_entity_poly.pdbx_seq_one_letter_code
_entity_poly.pdbx_strand_id
1 'polypeptide(L)'
;MGCLRLSFIVIVLAVGAGLYFRSTEDARVKEILNTVLKLTPKPIVDLFQSARDDSHNAKKQEKVTDNEVKSTNRIFSKQDLWDNYRGGDESKGLYLAFFGKVFDVSKGKEHYGPGGGYHFFAGRDGTKGFVTGDFSDEGLTDDIEGMDSKLMIGFDDWIQFYSSSYTYVGTVIGQFYDENGEPTEALKNANKLIAEAKQAKKQEDEENKILPMCNSESSAAKGSRVWCSTKSNSGGVERNWVGVPRQYHPPGATSPRCACVRTDDGKNRGDLDNPYLREYNGCHSTSDSCVIKQP
;
A
#
# COMPACT_ATOMS: atom_id res chain seq x y z
N MET A 1 -14.08 -27.41 0.54
CA MET A 1 -14.41 -26.02 0.95
C MET A 1 -13.11 -25.22 1.00
N GLY A 2 -12.65 -24.67 -0.12
CA GLY A 2 -11.31 -24.07 -0.18
C GLY A 2 -11.07 -23.11 -1.34
N CYS A 3 -12.13 -22.53 -1.92
CA CYS A 3 -12.01 -21.67 -3.11
C CYS A 3 -12.52 -20.23 -2.88
N LEU A 4 -13.07 -19.90 -1.70
CA LEU A 4 -13.64 -18.57 -1.41
C LEU A 4 -12.71 -17.62 -0.64
N ARG A 5 -11.61 -18.10 -0.04
CA ARG A 5 -10.74 -17.27 0.81
C ARG A 5 -9.63 -16.52 0.05
N LEU A 6 -9.21 -17.00 -1.12
CA LEU A 6 -8.24 -16.29 -1.97
C LEU A 6 -8.84 -15.02 -2.62
N SER A 7 -10.16 -15.00 -2.87
CA SER A 7 -10.82 -13.90 -3.58
C SER A 7 -10.94 -12.62 -2.75
N PHE A 8 -11.02 -12.70 -1.41
CA PHE A 8 -11.14 -11.51 -0.56
C PHE A 8 -9.81 -10.77 -0.36
N ILE A 9 -8.68 -11.50 -0.26
CA ILE A 9 -7.34 -10.92 -0.11
C ILE A 9 -6.93 -10.17 -1.39
N VAL A 10 -7.25 -10.72 -2.56
CA VAL A 10 -7.05 -10.05 -3.87
C VAL A 10 -7.89 -8.79 -3.98
N ILE A 11 -9.09 -8.76 -3.38
CA ILE A 11 -9.98 -7.60 -3.41
C ILE A 11 -9.48 -6.47 -2.50
N VAL A 12 -8.99 -6.76 -1.28
CA VAL A 12 -8.44 -5.72 -0.38
C VAL A 12 -7.15 -5.13 -0.96
N LEU A 13 -6.28 -5.97 -1.53
CA LEU A 13 -5.08 -5.51 -2.25
C LEU A 13 -5.42 -4.78 -3.55
N ALA A 14 -6.45 -5.19 -4.29
CA ALA A 14 -6.88 -4.50 -5.52
C ALA A 14 -7.61 -3.17 -5.26
N VAL A 15 -8.28 -3.02 -4.12
CA VAL A 15 -8.87 -1.74 -3.69
C VAL A 15 -7.79 -0.81 -3.17
N GLY A 16 -6.85 -1.30 -2.35
CA GLY A 16 -5.68 -0.55 -1.91
C GLY A 16 -4.82 -0.10 -3.08
N ALA A 17 -4.42 -1.02 -3.98
CA ALA A 17 -3.65 -0.71 -5.18
C ALA A 17 -4.46 0.10 -6.21
N GLY A 18 -5.75 -0.19 -6.38
CA GLY A 18 -6.62 0.54 -7.31
C GLY A 18 -6.88 1.99 -6.89
N LEU A 19 -6.88 2.28 -5.59
CA LEU A 19 -6.91 3.64 -5.07
C LEU A 19 -5.53 4.32 -5.13
N TYR A 20 -4.44 3.55 -4.99
CA TYR A 20 -3.05 3.97 -5.20
C TYR A 20 -2.77 4.40 -6.66
N PHE A 21 -3.41 3.76 -7.65
CA PHE A 21 -3.22 4.02 -9.08
C PHE A 21 -4.29 4.91 -9.74
N ARG A 22 -5.03 5.76 -8.99
CA ARG A 22 -6.02 6.68 -9.59
C ARG A 22 -5.41 7.88 -10.34
N SER A 23 -4.10 7.88 -10.59
CA SER A 23 -3.47 8.83 -11.52
C SER A 23 -3.53 8.38 -12.99
N THR A 24 -4.15 7.22 -13.30
CA THR A 24 -4.27 6.76 -14.68
C THR A 24 -5.63 7.16 -15.27
N GLU A 25 -5.62 7.87 -16.41
CA GLU A 25 -6.84 8.20 -17.15
C GLU A 25 -7.37 7.03 -18.00
N ASP A 26 -6.71 5.86 -17.96
CA ASP A 26 -7.01 4.70 -18.77
C ASP A 26 -8.41 4.11 -18.47
N ALA A 27 -9.25 4.09 -19.51
CA ALA A 27 -10.62 3.62 -19.44
C ALA A 27 -10.73 2.14 -19.02
N ARG A 28 -9.75 1.30 -19.33
CA ARG A 28 -9.75 -0.13 -19.01
C ARG A 28 -9.40 -0.37 -17.55
N VAL A 29 -8.48 0.42 -17.00
CA VAL A 29 -8.16 0.40 -15.57
C VAL A 29 -9.37 0.88 -14.77
N LYS A 30 -10.06 1.93 -15.23
CA LYS A 30 -11.32 2.39 -14.63
C LYS A 30 -12.43 1.35 -14.68
N GLU A 31 -12.53 0.58 -15.77
CA GLU A 31 -13.52 -0.49 -15.91
C GLU A 31 -13.23 -1.67 -14.98
N ILE A 32 -11.96 -2.08 -14.86
CA ILE A 32 -11.52 -3.11 -13.91
C ILE A 32 -11.75 -2.64 -12.48
N LEU A 33 -11.36 -1.39 -12.16
CA LEU A 33 -11.59 -0.78 -10.86
C LEU A 33 -13.08 -0.74 -10.51
N ASN A 34 -13.93 -0.32 -11.44
CA ASN A 34 -15.39 -0.31 -11.29
C ASN A 34 -15.98 -1.72 -11.13
N THR A 35 -15.37 -2.72 -11.75
CA THR A 35 -15.79 -4.12 -11.62
C THR A 35 -15.38 -4.69 -10.25
N VAL A 36 -14.17 -4.37 -9.78
CA VAL A 36 -13.71 -4.71 -8.42
C VAL A 36 -14.57 -3.98 -7.37
N LEU A 37 -14.85 -2.69 -7.55
CA LEU A 37 -15.73 -1.86 -6.70
C LEU A 37 -17.18 -2.39 -6.63
N LYS A 38 -17.65 -3.12 -7.65
CA LYS A 38 -18.97 -3.77 -7.65
C LYS A 38 -18.97 -5.11 -6.90
N LEU A 39 -17.81 -5.75 -6.75
CA LEU A 39 -17.64 -7.05 -6.08
C LEU A 39 -17.17 -6.88 -4.63
N THR A 40 -16.63 -5.73 -4.28
CA THR A 40 -16.37 -5.30 -2.91
C THR A 40 -17.69 -5.01 -2.19
N PRO A 41 -17.90 -5.56 -0.98
CA PRO A 41 -19.04 -5.17 -0.16
C PRO A 41 -19.06 -3.64 0.01
N LYS A 42 -20.24 -3.04 -0.20
CA LYS A 42 -20.47 -1.59 -0.15
C LYS A 42 -19.83 -0.89 1.08
N PRO A 43 -19.83 -1.47 2.30
CA PRO A 43 -19.17 -0.87 3.46
C PRO A 43 -17.65 -0.71 3.33
N ILE A 44 -16.98 -1.58 2.55
CA ILE A 44 -15.54 -1.51 2.27
C ILE A 44 -15.27 -0.35 1.31
N VAL A 45 -16.08 -0.25 0.26
CA VAL A 45 -16.01 0.85 -0.71
C VAL A 45 -16.20 2.20 -0.02
N ASP A 46 -17.21 2.29 0.85
CA ASP A 46 -17.56 3.52 1.55
C ASP A 46 -16.46 3.92 2.55
N LEU A 47 -15.86 2.97 3.28
CA LEU A 47 -14.72 3.24 4.20
C LEU A 47 -13.51 3.82 3.45
N PHE A 48 -13.11 3.21 2.34
CA PHE A 48 -11.95 3.66 1.57
C PHE A 48 -12.22 4.94 0.77
N GLN A 49 -13.45 5.16 0.30
CA GLN A 49 -13.84 6.41 -0.36
C GLN A 49 -13.91 7.57 0.64
N SER A 50 -14.45 7.35 1.84
CA SER A 50 -14.44 8.34 2.93
C SER A 50 -13.01 8.70 3.32
N ALA A 51 -12.14 7.70 3.53
CA ALA A 51 -10.71 7.89 3.83
C ALA A 51 -9.97 8.73 2.77
N ARG A 52 -10.32 8.52 1.49
CA ARG A 52 -9.75 9.25 0.35
C ARG A 52 -10.22 10.70 0.30
N ASP A 53 -11.50 10.93 0.52
CA ASP A 53 -12.09 12.28 0.48
C ASP A 53 -11.55 13.12 1.65
N ASP A 54 -11.35 12.51 2.82
CA ASP A 54 -10.71 13.14 3.98
C ASP A 54 -9.22 13.47 3.71
N SER A 55 -8.47 12.56 3.06
CA SER A 55 -7.07 12.79 2.67
C SER A 55 -6.90 13.94 1.65
N HIS A 56 -7.82 14.03 0.68
CA HIS A 56 -7.81 15.12 -0.31
C HIS A 56 -8.20 16.47 0.30
N ASN A 57 -9.09 16.48 1.30
CA ASN A 57 -9.47 17.70 2.01
C ASN A 57 -8.38 18.15 3.00
N ALA A 58 -7.67 17.22 3.64
CA ALA A 58 -6.54 17.49 4.53
C ALA A 58 -5.35 18.17 3.81
N LYS A 59 -5.12 17.85 2.53
CA LYS A 59 -4.07 18.51 1.71
C LYS A 59 -4.34 20.00 1.40
N LYS A 60 -5.51 20.54 1.75
CA LYS A 60 -5.88 21.94 1.45
C LYS A 60 -5.78 22.88 2.66
N GLN A 61 -5.36 22.40 3.82
CA GLN A 61 -5.10 23.21 5.02
C GLN A 61 -3.71 22.93 5.58
N GLU A 62 -2.69 23.45 4.92
CA GLU A 62 -1.35 23.56 5.50
C GLU A 62 -1.14 25.00 5.98
N LYS A 63 -1.61 25.30 7.19
CA LYS A 63 -0.99 26.25 8.14
C LYS A 63 -1.69 26.16 9.50
N VAL A 64 -1.34 25.18 10.30
CA VAL A 64 -1.56 25.24 11.75
C VAL A 64 -0.21 24.96 12.41
N THR A 65 0.28 26.02 13.05
CA THR A 65 1.49 26.08 13.86
C THR A 65 1.49 25.00 14.93
N ASP A 66 2.65 24.37 15.13
CA ASP A 66 3.00 23.60 16.32
C ASP A 66 2.58 24.35 17.58
N ASN A 67 1.41 24.02 18.13
CA ASN A 67 1.08 24.20 19.53
C ASN A 67 -0.24 23.48 19.84
N GLU A 68 -0.15 22.60 20.83
CA GLU A 68 -1.24 21.96 21.57
C GLU A 68 -1.80 20.62 21.07
N VAL A 69 -0.92 19.65 20.77
CA VAL A 69 -1.26 18.24 21.08
C VAL A 69 -1.07 18.04 22.58
N LYS A 70 -2.16 18.16 23.34
CA LYS A 70 -2.16 17.82 24.75
C LYS A 70 -1.97 16.31 24.86
N SER A 71 -0.70 15.90 25.02
CA SER A 71 -0.23 14.51 25.10
C SER A 71 -0.93 13.77 26.24
N THR A 72 -1.98 13.01 25.95
CA THR A 72 -2.50 12.03 26.89
C THR A 72 -1.60 10.80 26.82
N ASN A 73 -0.62 10.69 27.73
CA ASN A 73 0.21 9.49 27.94
C ASN A 73 -0.60 8.36 28.62
N ARG A 74 -1.80 8.05 28.11
CA ARG A 74 -2.58 6.93 28.64
C ARG A 74 -1.96 5.64 28.14
N ILE A 75 -1.71 4.74 29.07
CA ILE A 75 -1.20 3.40 28.80
C ILE A 75 -2.34 2.44 29.12
N PHE A 76 -2.72 1.63 28.14
CA PHE A 76 -3.80 0.67 28.24
C PHE A 76 -3.23 -0.74 28.34
N SER A 77 -3.83 -1.60 29.14
CA SER A 77 -3.61 -3.04 28.99
C SER A 77 -4.52 -3.60 27.89
N LYS A 78 -4.14 -4.73 27.28
CA LYS A 78 -5.00 -5.42 26.31
C LYS A 78 -6.38 -5.76 26.90
N GLN A 79 -6.41 -6.15 28.17
CA GLN A 79 -7.63 -6.45 28.90
C GLN A 79 -8.50 -5.19 29.11
N ASP A 80 -7.90 -4.05 29.45
CA ASP A 80 -8.63 -2.80 29.63
C ASP A 80 -9.28 -2.34 28.32
N LEU A 81 -8.56 -2.42 27.18
CA LEU A 81 -9.15 -2.16 25.86
C LEU A 81 -10.34 -3.08 25.57
N TRP A 82 -10.17 -4.37 25.83
CA TRP A 82 -11.16 -5.39 25.52
C TRP A 82 -12.44 -5.22 26.33
N ASP A 83 -12.32 -4.96 27.63
CA ASP A 83 -13.46 -4.89 28.54
C ASP A 83 -14.20 -3.56 28.44
N ASN A 84 -13.49 -2.46 28.15
CA ASN A 84 -14.04 -1.12 28.32
C ASN A 84 -14.22 -0.32 27.03
N TYR A 85 -13.67 -0.73 25.88
CA TYR A 85 -13.55 0.17 24.72
C TYR A 85 -14.05 -0.43 23.40
N ARG A 86 -15.10 -1.25 23.45
CA ARG A 86 -15.69 -1.92 22.28
C ARG A 86 -16.88 -1.21 21.64
N GLY A 87 -17.31 -0.08 22.19
CA GLY A 87 -18.40 0.75 21.66
C GLY A 87 -19.82 0.23 21.89
N GLY A 88 -20.02 -0.74 22.80
CA GLY A 88 -21.33 -1.15 23.31
C GLY A 88 -21.94 -0.15 24.30
N ASP A 89 -23.17 -0.39 24.75
CA ASP A 89 -23.92 0.55 25.59
C ASP A 89 -23.24 0.86 26.94
N GLU A 90 -22.54 -0.11 27.53
CA GLU A 90 -21.78 0.04 28.78
C GLU A 90 -20.30 0.40 28.53
N SER A 91 -19.91 0.62 27.28
CA SER A 91 -18.51 0.86 26.90
C SER A 91 -18.09 2.30 27.24
N LYS A 92 -16.88 2.47 27.78
CA LYS A 92 -16.28 3.78 28.05
C LYS A 92 -15.85 4.53 26.77
N GLY A 93 -15.82 3.85 25.64
CA GLY A 93 -15.53 4.40 24.32
C GLY A 93 -15.50 3.33 23.24
N LEU A 94 -15.08 3.70 22.03
CA LEU A 94 -14.87 2.78 20.92
C LEU A 94 -13.45 2.98 20.40
N TYR A 95 -12.52 2.16 20.88
CA TYR A 95 -11.09 2.30 20.57
C TYR A 95 -10.58 1.14 19.74
N LEU A 96 -9.49 1.40 19.01
CA LEU A 96 -8.78 0.43 18.19
C LEU A 96 -7.29 0.70 18.34
N ALA A 97 -6.48 -0.35 18.47
CA ALA A 97 -5.04 -0.21 18.45
C ALA A 97 -4.43 -0.70 17.13
N PHE A 98 -3.49 0.09 16.61
CA PHE A 98 -2.67 -0.24 15.47
C PHE A 98 -1.23 0.21 15.75
N PHE A 99 -0.29 -0.71 15.58
CA PHE A 99 1.12 -0.51 15.89
C PHE A 99 1.34 -0.05 17.34
N GLY A 100 0.55 -0.60 18.26
CA GLY A 100 0.54 -0.25 19.68
C GLY A 100 -0.02 1.15 20.00
N LYS A 101 -0.38 1.96 19.00
CA LYS A 101 -1.04 3.26 19.19
C LYS A 101 -2.55 3.05 19.27
N VAL A 102 -3.18 3.64 20.28
CA VAL A 102 -4.62 3.55 20.52
C VAL A 102 -5.31 4.79 19.94
N PHE A 103 -6.33 4.56 19.12
CA PHE A 103 -7.14 5.60 18.50
C PHE A 103 -8.59 5.49 18.96
N ASP A 104 -9.21 6.63 19.22
CA ASP A 104 -10.65 6.74 19.38
C ASP A 104 -11.31 6.75 17.99
N VAL A 105 -11.96 5.64 17.65
CA VAL A 105 -12.63 5.43 16.37
C VAL A 105 -14.14 5.64 16.45
N SER A 106 -14.61 6.37 17.47
CA SER A 106 -16.04 6.72 17.62
C SER A 106 -16.62 7.46 16.42
N LYS A 107 -15.80 8.22 15.67
CA LYS A 107 -16.21 8.85 14.40
C LYS A 107 -16.60 7.84 13.33
N GLY A 108 -16.08 6.61 13.40
CA GLY A 108 -16.36 5.50 12.48
C GLY A 108 -17.21 4.42 13.11
N LYS A 109 -18.19 4.78 13.96
CA LYS A 109 -19.01 3.83 14.75
C LYS A 109 -19.77 2.84 13.86
N GLU A 110 -20.18 3.25 12.67
CA GLU A 110 -20.80 2.42 11.64
C GLU A 110 -19.89 1.29 11.14
N HIS A 111 -18.57 1.45 11.25
CA HIS A 111 -17.58 0.47 10.84
C HIS A 111 -17.13 -0.41 12.00
N TYR A 112 -16.74 0.20 13.12
CA TYR A 112 -16.09 -0.48 14.25
C TYR A 112 -17.02 -0.72 15.45
N GLY A 113 -18.14 -0.02 15.54
CA GLY A 113 -19.12 -0.21 16.60
C GLY A 113 -19.88 -1.53 16.45
N PRO A 114 -20.67 -1.94 17.47
CA PRO A 114 -21.49 -3.13 17.40
C PRO A 114 -22.38 -3.17 16.15
N GLY A 115 -22.34 -4.29 15.42
CA GLY A 115 -23.05 -4.47 14.14
C GLY A 115 -22.29 -3.95 12.92
N GLY A 116 -21.19 -3.23 13.10
CA GLY A 116 -20.29 -2.80 12.03
C GLY A 116 -19.44 -3.96 11.47
N GLY A 117 -19.12 -3.88 10.18
CA GLY A 117 -18.38 -4.93 9.48
C GLY A 117 -16.93 -5.13 9.94
N TYR A 118 -16.38 -4.17 10.68
CA TYR A 118 -15.02 -4.18 11.21
C TYR A 118 -14.98 -4.18 12.74
N HIS A 119 -16.10 -4.53 13.38
CA HIS A 119 -16.24 -4.54 14.83
C HIS A 119 -15.21 -5.44 15.55
N PHE A 120 -14.68 -6.45 14.87
CA PHE A 120 -13.68 -7.35 15.43
C PHE A 120 -12.36 -6.66 15.81
N PHE A 121 -12.07 -5.47 15.25
CA PHE A 121 -10.92 -4.65 15.65
C PHE A 121 -11.15 -3.81 16.92
N ALA A 122 -12.40 -3.62 17.35
CA ALA A 122 -12.71 -2.79 18.50
C ALA A 122 -12.14 -3.41 19.79
N GLY A 123 -11.51 -2.58 20.62
CA GLY A 123 -10.97 -2.95 21.92
C GLY A 123 -9.73 -3.85 21.88
N ARG A 124 -8.98 -3.89 20.78
CA ARG A 124 -7.73 -4.68 20.71
C ARG A 124 -6.71 -4.08 19.74
N ASP A 125 -5.49 -4.61 19.78
CA ASP A 125 -4.48 -4.35 18.75
C ASP A 125 -4.61 -5.38 17.64
N GLY A 126 -5.03 -4.93 16.45
CA GLY A 126 -5.26 -5.77 15.28
C GLY A 126 -4.17 -5.66 14.22
N THR A 127 -2.99 -5.16 14.58
CA THR A 127 -1.90 -4.82 13.64
C THR A 127 -1.64 -5.89 12.59
N LYS A 128 -1.55 -7.16 13.00
CA LYS A 128 -1.33 -8.28 12.07
C LYS A 128 -2.44 -8.41 11.05
N GLY A 129 -3.69 -8.40 11.49
CA GLY A 129 -4.87 -8.55 10.63
C GLY A 129 -4.98 -7.45 9.57
N PHE A 130 -4.59 -6.21 9.87
CA PHE A 130 -4.59 -5.11 8.89
C PHE A 130 -3.69 -5.37 7.68
N VAL A 131 -2.57 -6.06 7.91
CA VAL A 131 -1.52 -6.23 6.91
C VAL A 131 -1.65 -7.57 6.21
N THR A 132 -2.03 -8.61 6.94
CA THR A 132 -2.20 -9.97 6.39
C THR A 132 -3.58 -10.21 5.80
N GLY A 133 -4.59 -9.45 6.21
CA GLY A 133 -5.99 -9.72 5.91
C GLY A 133 -6.58 -10.89 6.70
N ASP A 134 -5.86 -11.40 7.72
CA ASP A 134 -6.37 -12.42 8.62
C ASP A 134 -7.15 -11.78 9.78
N PHE A 135 -8.48 -11.85 9.70
CA PHE A 135 -9.39 -11.30 10.71
C PHE A 135 -9.93 -12.36 11.68
N SER A 136 -9.28 -13.53 11.74
CA SER A 136 -9.51 -14.50 12.82
C SER A 136 -8.94 -13.99 14.15
N ASP A 137 -9.30 -14.60 15.27
CA ASP A 137 -8.71 -14.21 16.56
C ASP A 137 -7.19 -14.43 16.60
N GLU A 138 -6.67 -15.39 15.84
CA GLU A 138 -5.22 -15.62 15.67
C GLU A 138 -4.53 -14.50 14.86
N GLY A 139 -5.26 -13.91 13.92
CA GLY A 139 -4.81 -12.80 13.08
C GLY A 139 -4.96 -11.43 13.75
N LEU A 140 -5.89 -11.26 14.68
CA LEU A 140 -6.19 -10.00 15.36
C LEU A 140 -5.30 -9.78 16.60
N THR A 141 -4.00 -9.67 16.34
CA THR A 141 -2.95 -9.48 17.34
C THR A 141 -1.93 -8.42 16.92
N ASP A 142 -1.05 -8.05 17.85
CA ASP A 142 0.11 -7.18 17.66
C ASP A 142 1.38 -7.92 17.20
N ASP A 143 1.28 -9.23 16.95
CA ASP A 143 2.42 -10.06 16.54
C ASP A 143 2.76 -9.88 15.07
N ILE A 144 3.94 -9.30 14.82
CA ILE A 144 4.49 -9.06 13.48
C ILE A 144 5.75 -9.89 13.19
N GLU A 145 6.05 -10.88 14.02
CA GLU A 145 7.22 -11.72 13.83
C GLU A 145 7.15 -12.51 12.51
N GLY A 146 8.26 -12.54 11.78
CA GLY A 146 8.36 -13.25 10.51
C GLY A 146 7.62 -12.59 9.33
N MET A 147 7.09 -11.38 9.48
CA MET A 147 6.46 -10.67 8.36
C MET A 147 7.48 -10.27 7.28
N ASP A 148 7.07 -10.37 6.01
CA ASP A 148 7.87 -9.92 4.87
C ASP A 148 8.07 -8.39 4.94
N SER A 149 9.32 -7.96 4.80
CA SER A 149 9.73 -6.57 4.61
C SER A 149 8.88 -5.79 3.59
N LYS A 150 8.38 -6.44 2.53
CA LYS A 150 7.54 -5.80 1.52
C LYS A 150 6.17 -5.36 2.05
N LEU A 151 5.68 -6.02 3.11
CA LEU A 151 4.44 -5.65 3.77
C LEU A 151 4.60 -4.43 4.68
N MET A 152 5.84 -4.06 5.03
CA MET A 152 6.14 -2.93 5.92
C MET A 152 5.69 -1.58 5.34
N ILE A 153 5.65 -1.43 4.01
CA ILE A 153 5.16 -0.20 3.38
C ILE A 153 3.69 0.06 3.76
N GLY A 154 2.87 -0.99 3.81
CA GLY A 154 1.46 -0.87 4.17
C GLY A 154 1.23 -0.38 5.60
N PHE A 155 2.16 -0.61 6.52
CA PHE A 155 2.05 -0.13 7.90
C PHE A 155 2.08 1.40 7.96
N ASP A 156 2.96 2.03 7.17
CA ASP A 156 3.04 3.48 7.18
C ASP A 156 1.75 4.14 6.71
N ASP A 157 1.16 3.61 5.64
CA ASP A 157 -0.10 4.11 5.11
C ASP A 157 -1.22 4.01 6.16
N TRP A 158 -1.29 2.89 6.89
CA TRP A 158 -2.24 2.70 7.98
C TRP A 158 -1.96 3.63 9.17
N ILE A 159 -0.69 3.83 9.57
CA ILE A 159 -0.32 4.78 10.63
C ILE A 159 -0.78 6.19 10.24
N GLN A 160 -0.49 6.63 9.02
CA GLN A 160 -0.88 7.95 8.52
C GLN A 160 -2.39 8.09 8.47
N PHE A 161 -3.11 7.09 7.93
CA PHE A 161 -4.56 7.08 7.89
C PHE A 161 -5.15 7.25 9.29
N TYR A 162 -4.84 6.38 10.24
CA TYR A 162 -5.42 6.44 11.59
C TYR A 162 -5.03 7.73 12.33
N SER A 163 -3.79 8.20 12.16
CA SER A 163 -3.33 9.45 12.77
C SER A 163 -4.01 10.70 12.20
N SER A 164 -4.47 10.65 10.94
CA SER A 164 -5.16 11.76 10.28
C SER A 164 -6.68 11.71 10.43
N SER A 165 -7.27 10.52 10.52
CA SER A 165 -8.71 10.31 10.53
C SER A 165 -9.30 10.20 11.94
N TYR A 166 -8.52 9.72 12.91
CA TYR A 166 -8.98 9.43 14.25
C TYR A 166 -8.14 10.11 15.33
N THR A 167 -8.70 10.20 16.53
CA THR A 167 -8.02 10.86 17.65
C THR A 167 -7.08 9.87 18.33
N TYR A 168 -5.78 10.16 18.35
CA TYR A 168 -4.83 9.41 19.18
C TYR A 168 -5.13 9.62 20.67
N VAL A 169 -5.22 8.53 21.44
CA VAL A 169 -5.58 8.58 22.88
C VAL A 169 -4.57 7.92 23.81
N GLY A 170 -3.56 7.22 23.29
CA GLY A 170 -2.52 6.59 24.10
C GLY A 170 -1.85 5.39 23.43
N THR A 171 -1.21 4.54 24.24
CA THR A 171 -0.54 3.31 23.80
C THR A 171 -1.08 2.08 24.52
N VAL A 172 -0.97 0.91 23.90
CA VAL A 172 -1.31 -0.38 24.54
C VAL A 172 -0.06 -1.17 24.84
N ILE A 173 0.00 -1.73 26.06
CA ILE A 173 1.09 -2.61 26.50
C ILE A 173 1.09 -3.87 25.63
N GLY A 174 2.22 -4.19 25.01
CA GLY A 174 2.35 -5.32 24.11
C GLY A 174 3.66 -5.34 23.33
N GLN A 175 3.58 -5.79 22.09
CA GLN A 175 4.75 -5.95 21.21
C GLN A 175 5.48 -4.62 20.99
N PHE A 176 4.76 -3.50 20.91
CA PHE A 176 5.30 -2.21 20.47
C PHE A 176 5.65 -1.24 21.60
N TYR A 177 4.90 -1.28 22.70
CA TYR A 177 5.10 -0.41 23.87
C TYR A 177 5.09 -1.24 25.15
N ASP A 178 5.96 -0.90 26.09
CA ASP A 178 6.03 -1.56 27.39
C ASP A 178 5.04 -0.99 28.41
N GLU A 179 5.12 -1.47 29.66
CA GLU A 179 4.28 -1.04 30.78
C GLU A 179 4.42 0.44 31.17
N ASN A 180 5.51 1.09 30.76
CA ASN A 180 5.77 2.51 30.95
C ASN A 180 5.37 3.33 29.72
N GLY A 181 4.84 2.68 28.67
CA GLY A 181 4.51 3.30 27.40
C GLY A 181 5.74 3.62 26.55
N GLU A 182 6.89 3.02 26.87
CA GLU A 182 8.14 3.25 26.15
C GLU A 182 8.26 2.30 24.94
N PRO A 183 8.85 2.75 23.82
CA PRO A 183 9.07 1.92 22.63
C PRO A 183 9.92 0.68 22.91
N THR A 184 9.41 -0.50 22.56
CA THR A 184 10.17 -1.76 22.62
C THR A 184 11.22 -1.83 21.50
N GLU A 185 12.15 -2.79 21.60
CA GLU A 185 13.07 -3.09 20.50
C GLU A 185 12.33 -3.57 19.23
N ALA A 186 11.21 -4.27 19.39
CA ALA A 186 10.39 -4.67 18.25
C ALA A 186 9.83 -3.46 17.50
N LEU A 187 9.34 -2.43 18.21
CA LEU A 187 8.88 -1.19 17.59
C LEU A 187 10.02 -0.44 16.88
N LYS A 188 11.20 -0.37 17.49
CA LYS A 188 12.38 0.27 16.86
C LYS A 188 12.79 -0.45 15.58
N ASN A 189 12.85 -1.78 15.61
CA ASN A 189 13.17 -2.61 14.45
C ASN A 189 12.12 -2.46 13.34
N ALA A 190 10.84 -2.49 13.69
CA ALA A 190 9.76 -2.31 12.72
C ALA A 190 9.82 -0.91 12.07
N ASN A 191 10.03 0.15 12.85
CA ASN A 191 10.21 1.51 12.32
C ASN A 191 11.42 1.62 11.38
N LYS A 192 12.52 0.94 11.70
CA LYS A 192 13.71 0.88 10.83
C LYS A 192 13.38 0.20 9.50
N LEU A 193 12.70 -0.95 9.52
CA LEU A 193 12.28 -1.66 8.31
C LEU A 193 11.31 -0.83 7.46
N ILE A 194 10.37 -0.13 8.10
CA ILE A 194 9.46 0.80 7.42
C ILE A 194 10.26 1.92 6.73
N ALA A 195 11.23 2.53 7.43
CA ALA A 195 12.05 3.60 6.87
C ALA A 195 12.90 3.12 5.68
N GLU A 196 13.52 1.95 5.78
CA GLU A 196 14.28 1.32 4.69
C GLU A 196 13.38 1.01 3.49
N ALA A 197 12.20 0.43 3.73
CA ALA A 197 11.25 0.10 2.67
C ALA A 197 10.73 1.35 1.95
N LYS A 198 10.46 2.44 2.69
CA LYS A 198 10.13 3.75 2.10
C LYS A 198 11.24 4.31 1.22
N GLN A 199 12.48 4.22 1.69
CA GLN A 199 13.63 4.71 0.92
C GLN A 199 13.81 3.89 -0.35
N ALA A 200 13.72 2.56 -0.26
CA ALA A 200 13.80 1.67 -1.41
C ALA A 200 12.69 1.97 -2.41
N LYS A 201 11.44 2.14 -1.94
CA LYS A 201 10.31 2.54 -2.78
C LYS A 201 10.52 3.89 -3.45
N LYS A 202 11.01 4.89 -2.72
CA LYS A 202 11.31 6.21 -3.30
C LYS A 202 12.38 6.08 -4.39
N GLN A 203 13.41 5.28 -4.17
CA GLN A 203 14.44 5.03 -5.17
C GLN A 203 13.88 4.33 -6.41
N GLU A 204 13.03 3.32 -6.23
CA GLU A 204 12.32 2.64 -7.30
C GLU A 204 11.42 3.60 -8.09
N ASP A 205 10.66 4.47 -7.39
CA ASP A 205 9.77 5.45 -8.01
C ASP A 205 10.57 6.49 -8.82
N GLU A 206 11.71 6.98 -8.32
CA GLU A 206 12.61 7.87 -9.08
C GLU A 206 13.26 7.16 -10.27
N GLU A 207 13.67 5.90 -10.12
CA GLU A 207 14.17 5.10 -11.23
C GLU A 207 13.10 4.86 -12.29
N ASN A 208 11.86 4.58 -11.89
CA ASN A 208 10.73 4.37 -12.78
C ASN A 208 10.38 5.64 -13.58
N LYS A 209 10.70 6.85 -13.08
CA LYS A 209 10.57 8.08 -13.89
C LYS A 209 11.56 8.12 -15.06
N ILE A 210 12.74 7.51 -14.91
CA ILE A 210 13.80 7.48 -15.93
C ILE A 210 13.62 6.26 -16.85
N LEU A 211 13.40 5.10 -16.24
CA LEU A 211 13.28 3.78 -16.87
C LEU A 211 11.91 3.14 -16.53
N PRO A 212 10.80 3.71 -17.01
CA PRO A 212 9.47 3.25 -16.67
C PRO A 212 9.22 1.82 -17.13
N MET A 213 8.43 1.06 -16.37
CA MET A 213 8.07 -0.30 -16.75
C MET A 213 7.36 -0.34 -18.12
N CYS A 214 7.63 -1.40 -18.88
CA CYS A 214 6.90 -1.65 -20.12
C CYS A 214 5.47 -2.10 -19.84
N ASN A 215 4.59 -1.93 -20.83
CA ASN A 215 3.39 -2.73 -20.89
C ASN A 215 3.76 -4.19 -21.17
N SER A 216 2.96 -5.13 -20.69
CA SER A 216 3.14 -6.55 -20.96
C SER A 216 1.82 -7.27 -21.15
N GLU A 217 1.79 -8.20 -22.09
CA GLU A 217 0.71 -9.19 -22.23
C GLU A 217 1.35 -10.58 -22.35
N SER A 218 0.67 -11.60 -21.83
CA SER A 218 1.11 -12.99 -21.94
C SER A 218 -0.06 -13.88 -22.28
N SER A 219 0.15 -14.82 -23.20
CA SER A 219 -0.85 -15.84 -23.53
C SER A 219 -0.16 -17.18 -23.82
N ALA A 220 -0.81 -18.28 -23.44
CA ALA A 220 -0.29 -19.62 -23.67
C ALA A 220 -0.05 -19.91 -25.17
N ALA A 221 -0.86 -19.32 -26.05
CA ALA A 221 -0.77 -19.56 -27.50
C ALA A 221 0.23 -18.65 -28.23
N LYS A 222 0.44 -17.40 -27.77
CA LYS A 222 1.23 -16.38 -28.49
C LYS A 222 2.53 -15.99 -27.77
N GLY A 223 2.81 -16.59 -26.62
CA GLY A 223 3.95 -16.21 -25.77
C GLY A 223 3.71 -14.89 -25.04
N SER A 224 4.81 -14.28 -24.59
CA SER A 224 4.80 -13.01 -23.88
C SER A 224 5.23 -11.87 -24.81
N ARG A 225 4.59 -10.71 -24.70
CA ARG A 225 4.93 -9.51 -25.46
C ARG A 225 5.05 -8.33 -24.51
N VAL A 226 6.04 -7.50 -24.77
CA VAL A 226 6.25 -6.22 -24.08
C VAL A 226 6.25 -5.08 -25.09
N TRP A 227 5.76 -3.91 -24.69
CA TRP A 227 5.80 -2.72 -25.54
C TRP A 227 5.82 -1.44 -24.74
N CYS A 228 6.25 -0.39 -25.41
CA CYS A 228 6.29 0.97 -24.89
C CYS A 228 5.24 1.82 -25.58
N SER A 229 4.66 2.75 -24.84
CA SER A 229 3.72 3.74 -25.34
C SER A 229 3.99 5.09 -24.69
N THR A 230 3.48 6.16 -25.30
CA THR A 230 3.41 7.48 -24.65
C THR A 230 2.46 7.43 -23.44
N LYS A 231 2.56 8.48 -22.60
CA LYS A 231 1.66 8.92 -21.51
C LYS A 231 0.74 7.87 -20.85
N SER A 232 0.94 7.65 -19.54
CA SER A 232 0.10 6.92 -18.58
C SER A 232 -0.14 5.41 -18.80
N ASN A 233 0.28 4.83 -19.92
CA ASN A 233 0.09 3.39 -20.16
C ASN A 233 1.33 2.55 -19.81
N SER A 234 2.55 3.01 -20.12
CA SER A 234 3.78 2.29 -19.73
C SER A 234 4.33 2.82 -18.42
N GLY A 235 4.31 1.99 -17.37
CA GLY A 235 4.92 2.30 -16.06
C GLY A 235 4.22 3.40 -15.27
N GLY A 236 3.02 3.83 -15.70
CA GLY A 236 2.25 4.87 -15.04
C GLY A 236 2.88 6.27 -15.08
N VAL A 237 3.88 6.50 -15.93
CA VAL A 237 4.62 7.77 -16.01
C VAL A 237 4.11 8.64 -17.16
N GLU A 238 3.95 9.94 -16.89
CA GLU A 238 3.61 10.95 -17.88
C GLU A 238 4.84 11.37 -18.68
N ARG A 239 4.81 11.21 -20.01
CA ARG A 239 5.94 11.52 -20.90
C ARG A 239 5.51 11.75 -22.34
N ASN A 240 6.35 12.47 -23.10
CA ASN A 240 6.14 12.84 -24.50
C ASN A 240 6.88 11.94 -25.50
N TRP A 241 7.45 10.82 -25.06
CA TRP A 241 8.17 9.86 -25.90
C TRP A 241 7.66 8.42 -25.66
N VAL A 242 7.78 7.58 -26.68
CA VAL A 242 7.39 6.15 -26.64
C VAL A 242 8.54 5.31 -26.11
N GLY A 243 9.68 5.37 -26.81
CA GLY A 243 10.88 4.61 -26.49
C GLY A 243 10.78 3.15 -26.89
N VAL A 244 11.81 2.39 -26.53
CA VAL A 244 11.97 0.98 -26.91
C VAL A 244 12.05 0.08 -25.67
N PRO A 245 11.49 -1.14 -25.70
CA PRO A 245 11.61 -2.08 -24.60
C PRO A 245 13.06 -2.58 -24.48
N ARG A 246 13.58 -2.61 -23.25
CA ARG A 246 14.88 -3.21 -22.91
C ARG A 246 14.76 -4.05 -21.65
N GLN A 247 15.62 -5.06 -21.54
CA GLN A 247 15.85 -5.78 -20.30
C GLN A 247 16.74 -4.91 -19.42
N TYR A 248 16.18 -4.37 -18.34
CA TYR A 248 16.91 -3.62 -17.33
C TYR A 248 17.32 -4.57 -16.20
N HIS A 249 18.61 -4.57 -15.86
CA HIS A 249 19.22 -5.36 -14.80
C HIS A 249 19.66 -4.46 -13.63
N PRO A 250 18.73 -4.03 -12.76
CA PRO A 250 19.10 -3.17 -11.64
C PRO A 250 20.19 -3.83 -10.78
N PRO A 251 21.18 -3.07 -10.27
CA PRO A 251 22.16 -3.59 -9.34
C PRO A 251 21.50 -4.27 -8.14
N GLY A 252 21.90 -5.51 -7.85
CA GLY A 252 21.34 -6.29 -6.73
C GLY A 252 20.00 -6.97 -7.00
N ALA A 253 19.37 -6.75 -8.16
CA ALA A 253 18.15 -7.47 -8.53
C ALA A 253 18.46 -8.92 -8.95
N THR A 254 17.61 -9.85 -8.53
CA THR A 254 17.74 -11.29 -8.86
C THR A 254 17.28 -11.63 -10.28
N SER A 255 16.52 -10.74 -10.91
CA SER A 255 15.99 -10.91 -12.26
C SER A 255 15.87 -9.55 -12.97
N PRO A 256 15.98 -9.53 -14.32
CA PRO A 256 15.72 -8.31 -15.06
C PRO A 256 14.23 -7.97 -15.09
N ARG A 257 13.93 -6.69 -15.27
CA ARG A 257 12.58 -6.20 -15.60
C ARG A 257 12.57 -5.55 -16.98
N CYS A 258 11.40 -5.44 -17.60
CA CYS A 258 11.28 -4.62 -18.80
C CYS A 258 11.28 -3.13 -18.41
N ALA A 259 12.05 -2.32 -19.14
CA ALA A 259 12.03 -0.87 -19.06
C ALA A 259 11.85 -0.26 -20.45
N CYS A 260 11.03 0.79 -20.54
CA CYS A 260 10.94 1.63 -21.72
C CYS A 260 12.05 2.67 -21.71
N VAL A 261 12.88 2.65 -22.75
CA VAL A 261 14.10 3.43 -22.84
C VAL A 261 13.96 4.48 -23.93
N ARG A 262 14.26 5.73 -23.59
CA ARG A 262 14.20 6.81 -24.58
C ARG A 262 15.31 6.60 -25.59
N THR A 263 14.94 6.63 -26.85
CA THR A 263 15.85 6.64 -27.98
C THR A 263 15.91 8.05 -28.56
N ASP A 264 17.09 8.45 -29.05
CA ASP A 264 17.37 9.63 -29.87
C ASP A 264 16.52 10.89 -29.60
N ASP A 265 17.10 11.87 -28.92
CA ASP A 265 16.51 13.19 -28.69
C ASP A 265 16.97 14.25 -29.73
N GLY A 266 17.64 13.82 -30.81
CA GLY A 266 18.25 14.68 -31.81
C GLY A 266 19.66 15.18 -31.45
N LYS A 267 20.24 14.78 -30.30
CA LYS A 267 21.61 15.14 -29.88
C LYS A 267 22.45 13.96 -29.40
N ASN A 268 21.85 12.91 -28.84
CA ASN A 268 22.54 11.69 -28.42
C ASN A 268 21.64 10.45 -28.57
N ARG A 269 22.14 9.25 -28.22
CA ARG A 269 21.37 7.99 -28.29
C ARG A 269 20.32 7.83 -27.17
N GLY A 270 19.96 8.90 -26.47
CA GLY A 270 19.05 8.85 -25.33
C GLY A 270 19.63 8.05 -24.16
N ASP A 271 18.82 7.19 -23.54
CA ASP A 271 19.19 6.43 -22.34
C ASP A 271 19.73 5.03 -22.67
N LEU A 272 19.96 4.73 -23.96
CA LEU A 272 20.42 3.43 -24.46
C LEU A 272 21.82 3.01 -23.98
N ASP A 273 22.66 3.97 -23.58
CA ASP A 273 24.04 3.71 -23.15
C ASP A 273 24.12 3.31 -21.66
N ASN A 274 22.98 3.14 -20.97
CA ASN A 274 22.97 2.64 -19.60
C ASN A 274 23.54 1.20 -19.55
N PRO A 275 24.61 0.94 -18.76
CA PRO A 275 25.33 -0.34 -18.77
C PRO A 275 24.51 -1.52 -18.24
N TYR A 276 23.37 -1.25 -17.61
CA TYR A 276 22.43 -2.24 -17.08
C TYR A 276 21.30 -2.59 -18.06
N LEU A 277 21.30 -2.03 -19.26
CA LEU A 277 20.31 -2.36 -20.31
C LEU A 277 20.83 -3.42 -21.27
N ARG A 278 19.95 -4.34 -21.65
CA ARG A 278 20.17 -5.35 -22.70
C ARG A 278 18.99 -5.40 -23.66
N GLU A 279 19.26 -5.74 -24.92
CA GLU A 279 18.23 -5.91 -25.93
C GLU A 279 17.52 -7.26 -25.78
N TYR A 280 16.22 -7.29 -26.08
CA TYR A 280 15.49 -8.56 -26.17
C TYR A 280 15.95 -9.34 -27.41
N ASN A 281 16.21 -10.63 -27.24
CA ASN A 281 16.60 -11.50 -28.35
C ASN A 281 15.50 -11.52 -29.44
N GLY A 282 15.88 -11.23 -30.68
CA GLY A 282 14.96 -11.22 -31.82
C GLY A 282 14.07 -9.98 -31.90
N CYS A 283 14.29 -8.97 -31.07
CA CYS A 283 13.63 -7.68 -31.18
C CYS A 283 14.52 -6.67 -31.90
N HIS A 284 13.96 -5.93 -32.84
CA HIS A 284 14.70 -4.89 -33.54
C HIS A 284 15.06 -3.74 -32.58
N SER A 285 16.26 -3.18 -32.71
CA SER A 285 16.80 -2.17 -31.77
C SER A 285 15.95 -0.90 -31.67
N THR A 286 15.20 -0.55 -32.72
CA THR A 286 14.28 0.61 -32.74
C THR A 286 12.81 0.25 -32.52
N SER A 287 12.48 -1.01 -32.28
CA SER A 287 11.08 -1.42 -32.12
C SER A 287 10.54 -1.00 -30.76
N ASP A 288 9.35 -0.41 -30.77
CA ASP A 288 8.58 -0.09 -29.56
C ASP A 288 7.87 -1.33 -28.96
N SER A 289 7.96 -2.49 -29.61
CA SER A 289 7.29 -3.72 -29.19
C SER A 289 8.08 -4.98 -29.49
N CYS A 290 8.25 -5.84 -28.48
CA CYS A 290 9.03 -7.07 -28.57
C CYS A 290 8.20 -8.29 -28.15
N VAL A 291 8.23 -9.34 -28.97
CA VAL A 291 7.74 -10.68 -28.58
C VAL A 291 8.89 -11.42 -27.91
N ILE A 292 8.70 -11.79 -26.65
CA ILE A 292 9.66 -12.52 -25.84
C ILE A 292 9.49 -14.01 -26.18
N LYS A 293 10.47 -14.56 -26.87
CA LYS A 293 10.57 -16.01 -27.05
C LYS A 293 10.87 -16.63 -25.68
N GLN A 294 10.08 -17.64 -25.28
CA GLN A 294 10.42 -18.42 -24.10
C GLN A 294 11.78 -19.10 -24.34
N PRO A 295 12.67 -19.14 -23.33
CA PRO A 295 13.91 -19.88 -23.42
C PRO A 295 13.65 -21.38 -23.66
#